data_AF-A0A401FV75-F1
#
_entry.id   AF-A0A401FV75-F1
#
_cell.length_a   1.000
_cell.length_b   1.000
_cell.length_c   1.000
_cell.angle_alpha   90.00
_cell.angle_beta   90.00
_cell.angle_gamma   90.00
#
_symmetry.space_group_name_H-M   'P 1'
#
loop_
_entity.id
_entity.type
_entity.pdbx_description
1 polymer ?
#
loop_
_entity_poly.entity_id
_entity_poly.type
_entity_poly.pdbx_seq_one_letter_code
_entity_poly.pdbx_strand_id
1 'polypeptide(L)'
;MDAKNIMDKFKLLYEVFQTLPIPLIGVNSDQEIIMVNRAAQKLPVETIPLKVGKKAFEYLPDYITGRIAVSLRTNVNWSISKCALWGGYYRLECFPFSKHLCREGVLLILNPE
;
A
#
# COMPACT_ATOMS: atom_id res chain seq x y z
N MET A 1 15.00 -11.81 23.95
CA MET A 1 14.14 -12.10 22.79
C MET A 1 15.08 -12.33 21.61
N ASP A 2 15.17 -13.57 21.11
CA ASP A 2 16.16 -13.95 20.09
C ASP A 2 15.89 -13.31 18.73
N ALA A 3 16.93 -12.75 18.10
CA ALA A 3 16.87 -12.14 16.77
C ALA A 3 16.32 -13.09 15.69
N LYS A 4 16.57 -14.40 15.86
CA LYS A 4 16.05 -15.46 14.98
C LYS A 4 14.52 -15.54 14.99
N ASN A 5 13.91 -15.45 16.17
CA ASN A 5 12.45 -15.52 16.35
C ASN A 5 11.73 -14.28 15.78
N ILE A 6 12.41 -13.12 15.79
CA ILE A 6 11.90 -11.90 15.14
C ILE A 6 11.92 -12.04 13.62
N MET A 7 13.03 -12.53 13.05
CA MET A 7 13.20 -12.69 11.61
C MET A 7 12.22 -13.71 11.01
N ASP A 8 11.96 -14.82 11.71
CA ASP A 8 10.99 -15.83 11.28
C ASP A 8 9.55 -15.28 11.24
N LYS A 9 9.17 -14.43 12.20
CA LYS A 9 7.86 -13.76 12.20
C LYS A 9 7.70 -12.78 11.04
N PHE A 10 8.73 -11.97 10.75
CA PHE A 10 8.70 -11.06 9.62
C PHE A 10 8.63 -11.80 8.28
N LYS A 11 9.32 -12.94 8.17
CA LYS A 11 9.24 -13.80 6.99
C LYS A 11 7.83 -14.36 6.78
N LEU A 12 7.21 -14.90 7.82
CA LEU A 12 5.83 -15.40 7.75
C LEU A 12 4.85 -14.28 7.37
N LEU A 13 4.98 -13.10 7.98
CA LEU A 13 4.13 -11.95 7.68
C LEU A 13 4.27 -11.51 6.22
N TYR A 14 5.51 -11.49 5.70
CA TYR A 14 5.79 -11.17 4.31
C TYR A 14 5.20 -12.22 3.36
N GLU A 15 5.36 -13.52 3.66
CA GLU A 15 4.77 -14.59 2.86
C GLU A 15 3.24 -14.51 2.81
N VAL A 16 2.59 -14.27 3.96
CA VAL A 16 1.13 -14.05 4.02
C VAL A 16 0.75 -12.81 3.20
N PHE A 17 1.45 -11.69 3.36
CA PHE A 17 1.20 -10.49 2.57
C PHE A 17 1.28 -10.75 1.06
N GLN A 18 2.26 -11.54 0.62
CA GLN A 18 2.45 -11.89 -0.79
C GLN A 18 1.40 -12.88 -1.34
N THR A 19 0.71 -13.65 -0.50
CA THR A 19 -0.33 -14.60 -0.93
C THR A 19 -1.74 -14.01 -0.97
N LEU A 20 -1.95 -12.84 -0.36
CA LEU A 20 -3.27 -12.18 -0.37
C LEU A 20 -3.73 -11.90 -1.81
N PRO A 21 -4.97 -12.32 -2.18
CA PRO A 21 -5.47 -12.21 -3.55
C PRO A 21 -5.90 -10.79 -3.93
N ILE A 22 -5.96 -9.89 -2.96
CA ILE A 22 -6.30 -8.48 -3.12
C ILE A 22 -5.03 -7.65 -3.32
N PRO A 23 -4.99 -6.69 -4.26
CA PRO A 23 -3.86 -5.78 -4.39
C PRO A 23 -3.65 -4.91 -3.15
N LEU A 24 -2.42 -4.93 -2.64
CA LEU A 24 -1.99 -4.18 -1.46
C LEU A 24 -0.73 -3.38 -1.75
N ILE A 25 -0.73 -2.11 -1.33
CA ILE A 25 0.39 -1.17 -1.50
C ILE A 25 0.60 -0.44 -0.18
N GLY A 26 1.81 -0.52 0.39
CA GLY A 26 2.18 0.30 1.54
C GLY A 26 2.98 1.52 1.14
N VAL A 27 2.62 2.67 1.67
CA VAL A 27 3.23 3.98 1.38
C VAL A 27 3.65 4.61 2.71
N ASN A 28 4.89 5.11 2.82
CA ASN A 28 5.37 5.74 4.05
C ASN A 28 5.01 7.25 4.12
N SER A 29 5.38 7.90 5.23
CA SER A 29 5.20 9.33 5.46
C SER A 29 5.82 10.24 4.39
N ASP A 30 6.86 9.78 3.71
CA ASP A 30 7.54 10.50 2.62
C ASP A 30 6.87 10.26 1.25
N GLN A 31 5.67 9.67 1.25
CA GLN A 31 4.93 9.26 0.04
C GLN A 31 5.72 8.25 -0.82
N GLU A 32 6.60 7.46 -0.22
CA GLU A 32 7.37 6.43 -0.92
C GLU A 32 6.73 5.05 -0.73
N ILE A 33 6.66 4.27 -1.80
CA ILE A 33 6.17 2.89 -1.77
C ILE A 33 7.20 2.03 -1.03
N ILE A 34 6.78 1.42 0.07
CA ILE A 34 7.63 0.57 0.92
C ILE A 34 7.30 -0.91 0.81
N MET A 35 6.11 -1.26 0.32
CA MET A 35 5.71 -2.65 0.09
C MET A 35 4.64 -2.74 -0.99
N VAL A 36 4.69 -3.83 -1.77
CA VAL A 36 3.71 -4.16 -2.82
C VAL A 36 3.56 -5.67 -2.82
N ASN A 37 2.32 -6.19 -2.79
CA ASN A 37 2.11 -7.63 -2.87
C ASN A 37 2.01 -8.13 -4.32
N ARG A 38 2.04 -9.45 -4.49
CA ARG A 38 1.96 -10.11 -5.81
C ARG A 38 0.70 -9.72 -6.59
N ALA A 39 -0.44 -9.49 -5.94
CA ALA A 39 -1.65 -9.04 -6.62
C ALA A 39 -1.50 -7.62 -7.19
N ALA A 40 -0.92 -6.69 -6.43
CA ALA A 40 -0.64 -5.34 -6.89
C ALA A 40 0.42 -5.27 -8.00
N GLN A 41 1.41 -6.17 -8.00
CA GLN A 41 2.39 -6.26 -9.09
C GLN A 41 1.79 -6.68 -10.44
N LYS A 42 0.61 -7.33 -10.43
CA LYS A 42 -0.09 -7.77 -11.64
C LYS A 42 -1.05 -6.72 -12.21
N LEU A 43 -1.21 -5.58 -11.53
CA LEU A 43 -2.07 -4.51 -12.02
C LEU A 43 -1.48 -3.97 -13.33
N PRO A 44 -2.33 -3.64 -14.32
CA PRO A 44 -1.89 -3.20 -15.63
C PRO A 44 -1.50 -1.72 -15.58
N VAL A 45 -0.44 -1.42 -14.81
CA VAL A 45 0.08 -0.06 -14.67
C VAL A 45 0.77 0.31 -16.00
N GLU A 46 0.05 1.08 -16.81
CA GLU A 46 0.30 1.27 -18.25
C GLU A 46 1.70 1.82 -18.59
N THR A 47 2.33 2.56 -17.67
CA THR A 47 3.59 3.26 -17.92
C THR A 47 4.80 2.61 -17.25
N ILE A 48 4.68 2.14 -16.01
CA ILE A 48 5.81 1.61 -15.23
C ILE A 48 5.28 0.61 -14.20
N PRO A 49 5.89 -0.58 -14.02
CA PRO A 49 5.53 -1.46 -12.91
C PRO A 49 5.65 -0.74 -11.56
N LEU A 50 4.73 -1.02 -10.64
CA LEU A 50 4.81 -0.57 -9.25
C LEU A 50 6.13 -1.06 -8.63
N LYS A 51 6.96 -0.13 -8.16
CA LYS A 51 8.27 -0.44 -7.58
C LYS A 51 8.39 0.15 -6.17
N VAL A 52 8.94 -0.65 -5.26
CA VAL A 52 9.38 -0.18 -3.95
C VAL A 52 10.49 0.88 -4.13
N GLY A 53 10.49 1.91 -3.30
CA GLY A 53 11.43 3.03 -3.36
C GLY A 53 10.99 4.19 -4.25
N LYS A 54 9.89 4.04 -4.99
CA LYS A 54 9.34 5.08 -5.87
C LYS A 54 8.23 5.87 -5.18
N LYS A 55 7.98 7.09 -5.64
CA LYS A 55 6.97 7.95 -5.04
C LYS A 55 5.57 7.55 -5.50
N ALA A 56 4.62 7.58 -4.58
CA ALA A 56 3.23 7.21 -4.83
C ALA A 56 2.58 8.06 -5.94
N PHE A 57 2.95 9.34 -6.04
CA PHE A 57 2.48 10.23 -7.10
C PHE A 57 2.94 9.85 -8.51
N GLU A 58 3.97 8.99 -8.65
CA GLU A 58 4.38 8.47 -9.95
C GLU A 58 3.36 7.46 -10.51
N TYR A 59 2.48 6.91 -9.66
CA TYR A 59 1.58 5.81 -10.01
C TYR A 59 0.10 6.09 -9.72
N LEU A 60 -0.18 6.99 -8.77
CA LEU A 60 -1.51 7.28 -8.27
C LEU A 60 -1.89 8.73 -8.60
N PRO A 61 -3.15 8.99 -8.97
CA PRO A 61 -3.68 10.34 -9.16
C PRO A 61 -3.50 11.25 -7.93
N ASP A 62 -3.36 12.56 -8.17
CA ASP A 62 -3.13 13.57 -7.13
C ASP A 62 -4.19 13.59 -6.02
N TYR A 63 -5.46 13.33 -6.36
CA TYR A 63 -6.52 13.28 -5.35
C TYR A 63 -6.35 12.11 -4.37
N ILE A 64 -5.72 11.01 -4.79
CA ILE A 64 -5.41 9.86 -3.93
C ILE A 64 -4.21 10.18 -3.06
N THR A 65 -3.13 10.72 -3.64
CA THR A 65 -1.93 11.07 -2.88
C THR A 65 -2.19 12.19 -1.87
N GLY A 66 -3.09 13.12 -2.18
CA GLY A 66 -3.60 14.10 -1.21
C GLY A 66 -4.33 13.45 -0.03
N ARG A 67 -5.18 12.45 -0.29
CA ARG A 67 -5.88 11.70 0.77
C ARG A 67 -4.91 10.87 1.63
N ILE A 68 -3.89 10.27 1.02
CA ILE A 68 -2.80 9.59 1.74
C ILE A 68 -2.14 10.56 2.73
N ALA A 69 -1.74 11.76 2.27
CA ALA A 69 -1.13 12.77 3.13
C ALA A 69 -2.04 13.18 4.31
N VAL A 70 -3.35 13.33 4.06
CA VAL A 70 -4.33 13.62 5.12
C VAL A 70 -4.41 12.46 6.12
N SER A 71 -4.36 11.21 5.66
CA SER A 71 -4.46 10.03 6.54
C SER A 71 -3.26 9.87 7.43
N LEU A 72 -2.07 10.07 6.87
CA LEU A 72 -0.82 10.08 7.62
C LEU A 72 -0.90 11.14 8.74
N ARG A 73 -1.34 12.35 8.41
CA ARG A 73 -1.43 13.45 9.38
C ARG A 73 -2.50 13.24 10.45
N THR A 74 -3.64 12.67 10.09
CA THR A 74 -4.81 12.57 10.98
C THR A 74 -4.94 11.22 11.68
N ASN A 75 -4.20 10.22 11.20
CA ASN A 75 -4.33 8.82 11.60
C ASN A 75 -5.78 8.29 11.45
N VAL A 76 -6.48 8.75 10.42
CA VAL A 76 -7.87 8.38 10.10
C VAL A 76 -7.93 7.52 8.84
N ASN A 77 -8.70 6.43 8.91
CA ASN A 77 -9.00 5.57 7.76
C ASN A 77 -9.93 6.29 6.78
N TRP A 78 -9.83 5.95 5.49
CA TRP A 78 -10.84 6.35 4.52
C TRP A 78 -11.07 5.29 3.46
N SER A 79 -12.19 5.44 2.76
CA SER A 79 -12.54 4.63 1.59
C SER A 79 -13.09 5.52 0.48
N ILE A 80 -12.75 5.19 -0.78
CA ILE A 80 -13.30 5.79 -2.00
C ILE A 80 -13.76 4.65 -2.90
N SER A 81 -15.06 4.59 -3.19
CA SER A 81 -15.64 3.64 -4.13
C SER A 81 -15.50 4.11 -5.58
N LYS A 82 -15.61 3.17 -6.54
CA LYS A 82 -15.59 3.42 -7.98
C LYS A 82 -14.38 4.24 -8.46
N CYS A 83 -13.23 4.04 -7.82
CA CYS A 83 -11.97 4.65 -8.17
C CYS A 83 -11.45 4.03 -9.48
N ALA A 84 -11.43 4.81 -10.56
CA ALA A 84 -10.85 4.38 -11.83
C ALA A 84 -9.32 4.42 -11.75
N LEU A 85 -8.68 3.25 -11.80
CA LEU A 85 -7.22 3.09 -11.76
C LEU A 85 -6.81 1.98 -12.71
N TRP A 86 -5.78 2.19 -13.53
CA TRP A 86 -5.14 1.12 -14.32
C TRP A 86 -6.16 0.23 -15.05
N GLY A 87 -7.06 0.84 -15.82
CA GLY A 87 -8.07 0.12 -16.61
C GLY A 87 -9.19 -0.59 -15.82
N GLY A 88 -9.28 -0.43 -14.50
CA GLY A 88 -10.32 -1.05 -13.67
C GLY A 88 -10.98 -0.06 -12.69
N TYR A 89 -12.08 -0.50 -12.08
CA TYR A 89 -12.74 0.20 -10.99
C TYR A 89 -12.46 -0.52 -9.68
N TYR A 90 -12.14 0.27 -8.66
CA TYR A 90 -11.80 -0.25 -7.34
C TYR A 90 -12.49 0.54 -6.25
N ARG A 91 -12.84 -0.15 -5.16
CA ARG A 91 -12.90 0.47 -3.85
C ARG A 91 -11.50 0.54 -3.27
N LEU A 92 -10.99 1.75 -3.12
CA LEU A 92 -9.72 2.01 -2.47
C LEU A 92 -9.95 2.28 -0.99
N GLU A 93 -9.33 1.49 -0.13
CA GLU A 93 -9.33 1.69 1.32
C GLU A 93 -7.92 2.04 1.79
N CYS A 94 -7.81 2.92 2.78
CA CYS A 94 -6.54 3.40 3.31
C CYS A 94 -6.53 3.27 4.83
N PHE A 95 -5.51 2.59 5.35
CA PHE A 95 -5.32 2.34 6.77
C PHE A 95 -3.95 2.87 7.20
N PRO A 96 -3.87 3.96 7.97
CA PRO A 96 -2.62 4.41 8.56
C PRO A 96 -2.13 3.41 9.60
N PHE A 97 -0.80 3.24 9.66
CA PHE A 97 -0.14 2.43 10.67
C PHE A 97 1.04 3.19 11.26
N SER A 98 1.27 2.96 12.55
CA SER A 98 2.32 3.63 13.32
C SER A 98 3.64 2.84 13.30
N LYS A 99 4.70 3.49 13.82
CA LYS A 99 6.13 3.09 13.75
C LYS A 99 6.48 1.69 14.25
N HIS A 100 5.55 0.94 14.83
CA HIS A 100 5.77 -0.45 15.26
C HIS A 100 6.16 -1.40 14.10
N LEU A 101 5.93 -1.00 12.85
CA LEU A 101 6.24 -1.77 11.63
C LEU A 101 7.43 -1.22 10.80
N CYS A 102 8.31 -0.40 11.40
CA CYS A 102 9.55 0.20 10.85
C CYS A 102 9.45 1.67 10.41
N ARG A 103 8.32 2.17 9.89
CA ARG A 103 8.05 3.60 9.61
C ARG A 103 6.55 3.89 9.68
N GLU A 104 6.19 5.15 9.92
CA GLU A 104 4.80 5.59 9.76
C GLU A 104 4.41 5.52 8.29
N GLY A 105 3.20 5.05 8.03
CA GLY A 105 2.73 4.81 6.67
C GLY A 105 1.24 4.56 6.59
N VAL A 106 0.77 4.26 5.39
CA VAL A 106 -0.57 3.77 5.11
C VAL A 106 -0.49 2.48 4.32
N LEU A 107 -1.45 1.59 4.56
CA LEU A 107 -1.74 0.45 3.72
C LEU A 107 -2.93 0.80 2.83
N LEU A 108 -2.72 0.78 1.53
CA LEU A 108 -3.76 0.89 0.52
C LEU A 108 -4.23 -0.51 0.13
N ILE A 109 -5.55 -0.70 0.12
CA ILE A 109 -6.22 -1.92 -0.31
C ILE A 109 -7.10 -1.57 -1.50
N LEU A 110 -6.89 -2.26 -2.62
CA LEU A 110 -7.67 -2.05 -3.84
C LEU A 110 -8.60 -3.25 -4.03
N ASN A 111 -9.87 -3.10 -3.65
CA ASN A 111 -10.88 -4.12 -3.90
C ASN A 111 -11.52 -3.87 -5.27
N PRO A 112 -11.47 -4.79 -6.23
CA PRO A 112 -12.16 -4.61 -7.51
C PRO A 112 -13.68 -4.42 -7.30
N GLU A 113 -14.28 -3.49 -8.04
CA GLU A 113 -15.74 -3.25 -8.10
C GLU A 113 -16.31 -3.53 -9.49
#